data_AF-A0A2X1QKF7-F1
#
_entry.id   AF-A0A2X1QKF7-F1
#
_cell.length_a   1.000
_cell.length_b   1.000
_cell.length_c   1.000
_cell.angle_alpha   90.00
_cell.angle_beta   90.00
_cell.angle_gamma   90.00
#
_symmetry.space_group_name_H-M   'P 1'
#
loop_
_entity.id
_entity.type
_entity.pdbx_description
1 polymer ?
#
loop_
_entity_poly.entity_id
_entity_poly.type
_entity_poly.pdbx_seq_one_letter_code
_entity_poly.pdbx_strand_id
1 'polypeptide(L)'
;MVDNPLNAIFKANFIGVLAWSIGLGLALRHASDATKNVLSDFAEGVSKIVHVIISFAPFGVFGLVAETLSDKGLVALGGYVQLLAVLIGTMLFTAFVVNPILVYWKIRRNPYPLVWTCVRESGVTAFFTRSSASNIPVNIELAKTLKS
;
A
#
# COMPACT_ATOMS: atom_id res chain seq x y z
N MET A 1 -8.97 -20.54 -17.85
CA MET A 1 -10.41 -20.86 -17.69
C MET A 1 -10.83 -20.34 -16.33
N VAL A 2 -11.82 -19.46 -16.26
CA VAL A 2 -12.27 -18.85 -15.00
C VAL A 2 -13.09 -19.89 -14.25
N ASP A 3 -12.58 -20.34 -13.11
CA ASP A 3 -13.28 -21.25 -12.18
C ASP A 3 -14.55 -20.56 -11.65
N ASN A 4 -15.60 -21.37 -11.40
CA ASN A 4 -16.87 -20.94 -10.80
C ASN A 4 -16.60 -20.06 -9.55
N PRO A 5 -17.30 -18.91 -9.34
CA PRO A 5 -17.01 -17.96 -8.27
C PRO A 5 -16.97 -18.59 -6.87
N LEU A 6 -17.87 -19.55 -6.61
CA LEU A 6 -17.85 -20.34 -5.38
C LEU A 6 -16.56 -21.16 -5.26
N ASN A 7 -16.14 -21.82 -6.34
CA ASN A 7 -14.91 -22.60 -6.38
C ASN A 7 -13.65 -21.72 -6.25
N ALA A 8 -13.67 -20.49 -6.77
CA ALA A 8 -12.56 -19.55 -6.63
C ALA A 8 -12.37 -19.08 -5.16
N ILE A 9 -13.47 -18.90 -4.43
CA ILE A 9 -13.45 -18.60 -2.99
C ILE A 9 -12.95 -19.82 -2.21
N PHE A 10 -13.48 -21.02 -2.50
CA PHE A 10 -13.08 -22.26 -1.80
C PHE A 10 -11.63 -22.68 -2.07
N LYS A 11 -11.12 -22.47 -3.29
CA LYS A 11 -9.73 -22.78 -3.66
C LYS A 11 -8.75 -21.64 -3.38
N ALA A 12 -9.18 -20.56 -2.73
CA ALA A 12 -8.39 -19.34 -2.50
C ALA A 12 -7.67 -18.83 -3.76
N ASN A 13 -8.34 -18.91 -4.92
CA ASN A 13 -7.77 -18.41 -6.16
C ASN A 13 -7.91 -16.89 -6.21
N PHE A 14 -6.87 -16.18 -5.74
CA PHE A 14 -6.85 -14.72 -5.65
C PHE A 14 -7.18 -14.03 -6.99
N ILE A 15 -6.70 -14.56 -8.12
CA ILE A 15 -6.99 -13.97 -9.44
C ILE A 15 -8.46 -14.11 -9.81
N GLY A 16 -9.06 -15.26 -9.47
CA GLY A 16 -10.48 -15.52 -9.71
C GLY A 16 -11.37 -14.64 -8.84
N VAL A 17 -11.04 -14.51 -7.55
CA VAL A 17 -11.76 -13.64 -6.63
C VAL A 17 -11.69 -12.18 -7.09
N LEU A 18 -10.51 -11.68 -7.47
CA LEU A 18 -10.34 -10.31 -7.99
C LEU A 18 -11.18 -10.06 -9.25
N ALA A 19 -11.15 -10.98 -10.22
CA ALA A 19 -11.92 -10.86 -11.45
C ALA A 19 -13.43 -10.78 -11.18
N TRP A 20 -13.94 -11.64 -10.29
CA TRP A 20 -15.34 -11.63 -9.88
C TRP A 20 -15.71 -10.38 -9.05
N SER A 21 -14.83 -9.90 -8.16
CA SER A 21 -15.06 -8.67 -7.40
C SER A 21 -15.17 -7.44 -8.31
N ILE A 22 -14.32 -7.33 -9.35
CA ILE A 22 -14.41 -6.25 -10.34
C ILE A 22 -15.72 -6.35 -11.13
N GLY A 23 -16.07 -7.55 -11.60
CA GLY A 23 -17.32 -7.79 -12.33
C GLY A 23 -18.56 -7.41 -11.52
N LEU A 24 -18.63 -7.85 -10.25
CA LEU A 24 -19.70 -7.51 -9.33
C LEU A 24 -19.73 -6.01 -9.00
N GLY A 25 -18.57 -5.38 -8.80
CA GLY A 25 -18.47 -3.94 -8.55
C GLY A 25 -19.00 -3.10 -9.71
N LEU A 26 -18.72 -3.50 -10.97
CA LEU A 26 -19.25 -2.83 -12.16
C LEU A 26 -20.76 -3.03 -12.32
N ALA A 27 -21.28 -4.22 -12.02
CA ALA A 27 -22.72 -4.49 -12.06
C ALA A 27 -23.47 -3.67 -11.00
N LEU A 28 -22.95 -3.63 -9.76
CA LEU A 28 -23.56 -2.92 -8.64
C LEU A 28 -23.43 -1.38 -8.74
N ARG A 29 -22.57 -0.86 -9.62
CA ARG A 29 -22.48 0.57 -9.89
C ARG A 29 -23.81 1.19 -10.37
N HIS A 30 -24.61 0.40 -11.07
CA HIS A 30 -25.94 0.81 -11.56
C HIS A 30 -27.08 0.44 -10.58
N ALA A 31 -26.76 -0.15 -9.42
CA ALA A 31 -27.75 -0.44 -8.40
C ALA A 31 -28.26 0.84 -7.71
N SER A 32 -29.36 0.70 -6.98
CA SER A 32 -29.94 1.78 -6.20
C SER A 32 -28.99 2.24 -5.09
N ASP A 33 -29.17 3.48 -4.63
CA ASP A 33 -28.32 4.06 -3.58
C ASP A 33 -28.45 3.31 -2.25
N ALA A 34 -29.62 2.73 -1.96
CA ALA A 34 -29.80 1.86 -0.80
C ALA A 34 -28.88 0.63 -0.84
N THR A 35 -28.75 -0.03 -1.99
CA THR A 35 -27.86 -1.20 -2.15
C THR A 35 -26.38 -0.79 -2.02
N LYS A 36 -26.01 0.38 -2.53
CA LYS A 36 -24.65 0.92 -2.39
C LYS A 36 -24.30 1.22 -0.94
N ASN A 37 -25.24 1.80 -0.18
CA ASN A 37 -25.05 2.09 1.24
C ASN A 37 -24.84 0.80 2.04
N VAL A 38 -25.67 -0.22 1.82
CA VAL A 38 -25.50 -1.54 2.47
C VAL A 38 -24.13 -2.15 2.15
N LEU A 39 -23.67 -2.06 0.89
CA LEU A 39 -22.36 -2.56 0.50
C LEU A 39 -21.22 -1.78 1.18
N SER A 40 -21.37 -0.46 1.31
CA SER A 40 -20.43 0.40 2.01
C SER A 40 -20.37 0.08 3.50
N ASP A 41 -21.52 -0.08 4.15
CA ASP A 41 -21.61 -0.43 5.57
C ASP A 41 -20.97 -1.80 5.84
N PHE A 42 -21.16 -2.75 4.93
CA PHE A 42 -20.50 -4.05 4.99
C PHE A 42 -18.98 -3.91 4.88
N ALA A 43 -18.48 -3.13 3.91
CA ALA A 43 -17.04 -2.88 3.74
C ALA A 43 -16.44 -2.19 4.98
N GLU A 44 -17.16 -1.25 5.59
CA GLU A 44 -16.74 -0.59 6.82
C GLU A 44 -16.74 -1.57 8.01
N GLY A 45 -17.74 -2.44 8.12
CA GLY A 45 -17.78 -3.52 9.11
C GLY A 45 -16.57 -4.44 9.03
N VAL A 46 -16.21 -4.90 7.83
CA VAL A 46 -15.01 -5.70 7.60
C VAL A 46 -13.75 -4.92 7.95
N SER A 47 -13.68 -3.64 7.56
CA SER A 47 -12.54 -2.77 7.89
C SER A 47 -12.34 -2.63 9.41
N LYS A 48 -13.43 -2.46 10.18
CA LYS A 48 -13.38 -2.41 11.65
C LYS A 48 -12.83 -3.71 12.25
N ILE A 49 -13.23 -4.87 11.73
CA ILE A 49 -12.68 -6.16 12.17
C ILE A 49 -11.16 -6.23 11.90
N VAL A 50 -10.73 -5.81 10.70
CA VAL A 50 -9.29 -5.76 10.36
C VAL A 50 -8.54 -4.81 11.29
N HIS A 51 -9.10 -3.64 11.62
CA HIS A 51 -8.50 -2.72 12.59
C HIS A 51 -8.34 -3.34 13.97
N VAL A 52 -9.34 -4.09 14.45
CA VAL A 52 -9.25 -4.83 15.71
C VAL A 52 -8.12 -5.87 15.64
N ILE A 53 -8.04 -6.65 14.56
CA ILE A 53 -6.96 -7.64 14.37
C ILE A 53 -5.59 -6.96 14.38
N ILE A 54 -5.42 -5.83 13.69
CA ILE A 54 -4.18 -5.05 13.68
C ILE A 54 -3.83 -4.54 15.08
N SER A 55 -4.82 -4.17 15.91
CA SER A 55 -4.58 -3.77 17.31
C SER A 55 -3.99 -4.89 18.17
N PHE A 56 -4.27 -6.17 17.82
CA PHE A 56 -3.69 -7.34 18.46
C PHE A 56 -2.38 -7.83 17.80
N ALA A 57 -2.05 -7.33 16.60
CA ALA A 57 -0.79 -7.63 15.93
C ALA A 57 0.48 -7.47 16.80
N PRO A 58 0.64 -6.47 17.71
CA PRO A 58 1.82 -6.39 18.56
C PRO A 58 2.07 -7.65 19.39
N PHE A 59 1.01 -8.29 19.91
CA PHE A 59 1.14 -9.54 20.67
C PHE A 59 1.52 -10.72 19.76
N GLY A 60 0.92 -10.80 18.58
CA GLY A 60 1.24 -11.85 17.59
C GLY A 60 2.68 -11.75 17.08
N VAL A 61 3.13 -10.54 16.74
CA VAL A 61 4.51 -10.32 16.29
C VAL A 61 5.50 -10.61 17.41
N PHE A 62 5.20 -10.25 18.66
CA PHE A 62 6.07 -10.59 19.79
C PHE A 62 6.24 -12.11 19.93
N GLY A 63 5.16 -12.89 19.81
CA GLY A 63 5.23 -14.36 19.83
C GLY A 63 6.09 -14.93 18.70
N LEU A 64 5.88 -14.48 17.46
CA LEU A 64 6.67 -14.91 16.29
C LEU A 64 8.15 -14.53 16.41
N VAL A 65 8.44 -13.34 16.94
CA VAL A 65 9.81 -12.88 17.17
C VAL A 65 10.47 -13.71 18.28
N ALA A 66 9.78 -13.99 19.38
CA ALA A 66 10.30 -14.83 20.46
C ALA A 66 10.62 -16.26 19.99
N GLU A 67 9.72 -16.88 19.21
CA GLU A 67 9.94 -18.21 18.60
C GLU A 67 11.15 -18.20 17.66
N THR A 68 11.22 -17.23 16.76
CA THR A 68 12.35 -17.12 15.81
C THR A 68 13.68 -16.83 16.50
N LEU A 69 13.70 -16.06 17.60
CA LEU A 69 14.90 -15.87 18.42
C LEU A 69 15.31 -17.16 19.13
N SER A 70 14.36 -17.96 19.62
CA SER A 70 14.63 -19.26 20.25
C SER A 70 15.25 -20.26 19.27
N ASP A 71 14.72 -20.35 18.06
CA ASP A 71 15.17 -21.34 17.07
C ASP A 71 16.43 -20.92 16.32
N LYS A 72 16.55 -19.64 15.93
CA LYS A 72 17.58 -19.15 15.00
C LYS A 72 18.60 -18.20 15.63
N GLY A 73 18.38 -17.76 16.87
CA GLY A 73 19.30 -16.90 17.61
C GLY A 73 19.67 -15.59 16.89
N LEU A 74 20.86 -15.06 17.21
CA LEU A 74 21.38 -13.81 16.66
C LEU A 74 21.61 -13.81 15.14
N VAL A 75 21.65 -14.99 14.50
CA VAL A 75 21.80 -15.11 13.04
C VAL A 75 20.56 -14.60 12.31
N ALA A 76 19.36 -14.77 12.88
CA ALA A 76 18.14 -14.24 12.30
C ALA A 76 18.13 -12.71 12.23
N LEU A 77 18.70 -12.04 13.24
CA LEU A 77 18.79 -10.57 13.28
C LEU A 77 19.65 -10.02 12.15
N GLY A 78 20.73 -10.71 11.77
CA GLY A 78 21.55 -10.33 10.60
C GLY A 78 20.75 -10.34 9.30
N GLY A 79 19.92 -11.37 9.09
CA GLY A 79 19.03 -11.46 7.93
C GLY A 79 17.99 -10.32 7.90
N TYR A 80 17.42 -9.97 9.05
CA TYR A 80 16.50 -8.83 9.15
C TYR A 80 17.17 -7.50 8.79
N VAL A 81 18.40 -7.26 9.26
CA VAL A 81 19.16 -6.04 8.91
C VAL A 81 19.44 -5.98 7.41
N GLN A 82 19.82 -7.10 6.80
CA GLN A 82 20.05 -7.14 5.35
C GLN A 82 18.76 -6.86 4.57
N LEU A 83 17.63 -7.44 4.96
CA LEU A 83 16.33 -7.18 4.34
C LEU A 83 15.93 -5.70 4.47
N LEU A 84 16.11 -5.12 5.67
CA LEU A 84 15.83 -3.69 5.90
C LEU A 84 16.75 -2.80 5.05
N ALA A 85 18.04 -3.12 4.96
CA ALA A 85 18.99 -2.37 4.15
C ALA A 85 18.63 -2.42 2.65
N VAL A 86 18.25 -3.59 2.13
CA VAL A 86 17.81 -3.73 0.73
C VAL A 86 16.51 -2.98 0.49
N LEU A 87 15.55 -3.05 1.41
CA LEU A 87 14.27 -2.36 1.29
C LEU A 87 14.46 -0.83 1.26
N ILE A 88 15.17 -0.28 2.24
CA ILE A 88 15.44 1.16 2.34
C ILE A 88 16.30 1.60 1.16
N GLY A 89 17.33 0.82 0.80
CA GLY A 89 18.17 1.09 -0.37
C GLY A 89 17.37 1.16 -1.66
N THR A 90 16.42 0.24 -1.87
CA THR A 90 15.55 0.23 -3.05
C THR A 90 14.58 1.41 -3.05
N MET A 91 14.03 1.78 -1.89
CA MET A 91 13.17 2.96 -1.76
C MET A 91 13.93 4.25 -2.09
N LEU A 92 15.14 4.43 -1.55
CA LEU A 92 16.01 5.57 -1.83
C LEU A 92 16.42 5.60 -3.31
N PHE A 93 16.81 4.46 -3.87
CA PHE A 93 17.16 4.35 -5.29
C PHE A 93 15.99 4.74 -6.19
N THR A 94 14.78 4.26 -5.89
CA THR A 94 13.58 4.60 -6.66
C THR A 94 13.26 6.10 -6.54
N ALA A 95 13.36 6.66 -5.33
CA ALA A 95 13.06 8.07 -5.07
C ALA A 95 14.07 9.03 -5.72
N PHE A 96 15.38 8.72 -5.68
CA PHE A 96 16.46 9.62 -6.10
C PHE A 96 17.04 9.33 -7.48
N VAL A 97 16.75 8.17 -8.08
CA VAL A 97 17.24 7.80 -9.41
C VAL A 97 16.06 7.66 -10.37
N VAL A 98 15.15 6.72 -10.11
CA VAL A 98 14.08 6.37 -11.06
C VAL A 98 13.10 7.53 -11.26
N ASN A 99 12.59 8.13 -10.18
CA ASN A 99 11.64 9.23 -10.24
C ASN A 99 12.20 10.49 -10.94
N PRO A 100 13.38 11.04 -10.57
CA PRO A 100 13.97 12.16 -11.29
C PRO A 100 14.29 11.88 -12.76
N ILE A 101 14.73 10.66 -13.11
CA ILE A 101 14.96 10.28 -14.52
C ILE A 101 13.65 10.34 -15.31
N LEU A 102 12.57 9.77 -14.78
CA LEU A 102 11.24 9.82 -15.41
C LEU A 102 10.74 11.26 -15.59
N VAL A 103 10.91 12.10 -14.56
CA VAL A 103 10.53 13.53 -14.59
C VAL A 103 11.37 14.30 -15.62
N TYR A 104 12.68 14.07 -15.66
CA TYR A 104 13.57 14.70 -16.63
C TYR A 104 13.18 14.33 -18.07
N TRP A 105 12.85 13.07 -18.31
CA TRP A 105 12.46 12.59 -19.64
C TRP A 105 11.12 13.19 -20.11
N LYS A 106 10.17 13.42 -19.18
CA LYS A 106 8.85 14.00 -19.47
C LYS A 106 8.83 15.53 -19.56
N ILE A 107 9.55 16.23 -18.68
CA ILE A 107 9.45 17.69 -18.52
C ILE A 107 10.66 18.42 -19.15
N ARG A 108 11.78 17.74 -19.42
CA ARG A 108 13.05 18.31 -19.94
C ARG A 108 13.55 19.56 -19.19
N ARG A 109 13.12 19.76 -17.94
CA ARG A 109 13.66 20.76 -17.01
C ARG A 109 14.32 20.07 -15.82
N ASN A 110 15.16 20.82 -15.10
CA ASN A 110 15.91 20.34 -13.94
C ASN A 110 14.95 19.68 -12.91
N PRO A 111 15.05 18.36 -12.66
CA PRO A 111 14.11 17.59 -11.83
C PRO A 111 14.45 17.66 -10.33
N TYR A 112 15.66 18.09 -9.98
CA TYR A 112 16.16 18.11 -8.60
C TYR A 112 15.38 19.03 -7.63
N PRO A 113 14.88 20.22 -8.04
CA PRO A 113 14.06 21.04 -7.15
C PRO A 113 12.74 20.35 -6.79
N LEU A 114 12.08 19.70 -7.75
CA LEU A 114 10.82 18.97 -7.52
C LEU A 114 11.03 17.74 -6.64
N VAL A 115 12.06 16.94 -6.90
CA VAL A 115 12.32 15.74 -6.09
C VAL A 115 12.64 16.13 -4.65
N TRP A 116 13.39 17.22 -4.43
CA TRP A 116 13.67 17.72 -3.09
C TRP A 116 12.41 18.22 -2.37
N THR A 117 11.55 18.99 -3.05
CA THR A 117 10.28 19.46 -2.47
C THR A 117 9.33 18.30 -2.18
N CYS A 118 9.16 17.35 -3.11
CA CYS A 118 8.30 16.18 -2.93
C CYS A 118 8.80 15.25 -1.83
N VAL A 119 10.11 15.00 -1.72
CA VAL A 119 10.68 14.20 -0.64
C VAL A 119 10.52 14.90 0.71
N ARG A 120 10.78 16.23 0.75
CA ARG A 120 10.73 17.03 1.98
C ARG A 120 9.31 17.26 2.50
N GLU A 121 8.34 17.50 1.64
CA GLU A 121 6.95 17.80 2.03
C GLU A 121 6.06 16.55 2.10
N SER A 122 6.20 15.62 1.15
CA SER A 122 5.31 14.46 1.02
C SER A 122 5.97 13.15 1.45
N GLY A 123 7.24 12.94 1.08
CA GLY A 123 7.94 11.67 1.27
C GLY A 123 8.13 11.30 2.74
N VAL A 124 8.60 12.24 3.56
CA VAL A 124 8.81 12.02 4.99
C VAL A 124 7.46 11.76 5.69
N THR A 125 6.46 12.61 5.44
CA THR A 125 5.14 12.51 6.06
C THR A 125 4.43 11.19 5.72
N ALA A 126 4.49 10.73 4.46
CA ALA A 126 3.89 9.46 4.06
C ALA A 126 4.65 8.22 4.53
N PHE A 127 5.98 8.31 4.61
CA PHE A 127 6.78 7.22 5.17
C PHE A 127 6.43 6.99 6.65
N PHE A 128 6.31 8.07 7.43
CA PHE A 128 5.97 7.97 8.86
C PHE A 128 4.50 7.65 9.11
N THR A 129 3.57 8.10 8.25
CA THR A 129 2.14 7.79 8.39
C THR A 129 1.75 6.42 7.81
N ARG A 130 2.65 5.75 7.08
CA ARG A 130 2.44 4.43 6.43
C ARG A 130 1.18 4.35 5.55
N SER A 131 0.60 5.48 5.17
CA SER A 131 -0.64 5.54 4.41
C SER A 131 -0.42 6.27 3.09
N SER A 132 -0.67 5.56 1.98
CA SER A 132 -0.69 6.16 0.64
C SER A 132 -1.78 7.23 0.49
N ALA A 133 -2.84 7.19 1.32
CA ALA A 133 -3.90 8.19 1.34
C ALA A 133 -3.43 9.56 1.85
N SER A 134 -2.39 9.59 2.70
CA SER A 134 -1.79 10.83 3.20
C SER A 134 -1.04 11.62 2.12
N ASN A 135 -0.67 10.99 1.00
CA ASN A 135 -0.03 11.64 -0.14
C ASN A 135 -1.02 12.30 -1.11
N ILE A 136 -2.32 11.96 -1.06
CA ILE A 136 -3.33 12.53 -1.96
C ILE A 136 -3.46 14.06 -1.80
N PRO A 137 -3.62 14.62 -0.59
CA PRO A 137 -3.73 16.08 -0.43
C PRO A 137 -2.45 16.81 -0.83
N VAL A 138 -1.28 16.30 -0.43
CA VAL A 138 0.03 16.93 -0.73
C VAL A 138 0.37 16.89 -2.22
N ASN A 139 0.05 15.79 -2.91
CA ASN A 139 0.25 15.68 -4.36
C ASN A 139 -0.70 16.60 -5.16
N ILE A 140 -1.94 16.79 -4.68
CA ILE A 140 -2.90 17.73 -5.29
C ILE A 140 -2.46 19.18 -5.09
N GLU A 141 -1.86 19.51 -3.96
CA GLU A 141 -1.32 20.84 -3.67
C GLU A 141 -0.08 21.16 -4.52
N LEU A 142 0.86 20.22 -4.62
CA LEU A 142 2.03 20.33 -5.51
C LEU A 142 1.64 20.46 -6.99
N ALA A 143 0.61 19.74 -7.45
CA ALA A 143 0.10 19.86 -8.82
C ALA A 143 -0.54 21.23 -9.11
N LYS A 144 -1.03 21.94 -8.09
CA LYS A 144 -1.55 23.31 -8.23
C LYS A 144 -0.43 24.35 -8.24
N THR A 145 0.57 24.21 -7.38
CA THR A 145 1.69 25.14 -7.28
C THR A 145 2.60 25.11 -8.52
N LEU A 146 2.71 23.97 -9.19
CA LEU A 146 3.49 23.80 -10.44
C LEU A 146 2.80 24.32 -11.71
N LYS A 147 1.56 24.84 -11.60
CA LYS A 147 0.81 25.41 -12.73
C LYS A 147 0.79 26.96 -12.73
N SER A 148 1.53 27.58 -11.82
CA SER A 148 1.84 29.03 -11.81
C SER A 148 3.29 29.27 -12.20
#